data_AF-A0A800IGL8-F1
#
_entry.id   AF-A0A800IGL8-F1
#
_cell.length_a   1.000
_cell.length_b   1.000
_cell.length_c   1.000
_cell.angle_alpha   90.00
_cell.angle_beta   90.00
_cell.angle_gamma   90.00
#
_symmetry.space_group_name_H-M   'P 1'
#
loop_
_entity.id
_entity.type
_entity.pdbx_description
1 polymer ?
#
loop_
_entity_poly.entity_id
_entity_poly.type
_entity_poly.pdbx_seq_one_letter_code
_entity_poly.pdbx_strand_id
1 'polypeptide(L)'
;MIDLLALIDQSPDASVAEFLLLKPGHLGIVSRIATMAQTQYGEIRANLLHKDVLPMHLLRCKLAFFGVSKFDPKSALWVRNTMFQGAPVLSDLKGEFNDDWYFPVAPVLPATLQAEEQE
;
A
#
# COMPACT_ATOMS: atom_id res chain seq x y z
N MET A 1 -10.19 34.06 -9.60
CA MET A 1 -10.16 33.65 -8.18
C MET A 1 -8.85 32.88 -8.00
N ILE A 2 -7.89 33.39 -7.21
CA ILE A 2 -6.55 32.78 -7.05
C ILE A 2 -6.72 31.38 -6.43
N ASP A 3 -6.20 30.32 -7.06
CA ASP A 3 -6.14 28.98 -6.50
C ASP A 3 -4.75 28.68 -5.92
N LEU A 4 -4.51 27.45 -5.45
CA LEU A 4 -3.23 27.08 -4.82
C LEU A 4 -2.03 27.29 -5.76
N LEU A 5 -2.17 26.94 -7.04
CA LEU A 5 -1.10 27.09 -8.02
C LEU A 5 -0.79 28.57 -8.25
N ALA A 6 -1.82 29.38 -8.45
CA ALA A 6 -1.64 30.82 -8.63
C ALA A 6 -1.04 31.52 -7.40
N LEU A 7 -1.30 31.02 -6.19
CA LEU A 7 -0.68 31.54 -4.95
C LEU A 7 0.82 31.19 -4.90
N ILE A 8 1.18 29.94 -5.20
CA ILE A 8 2.57 29.48 -5.20
C ILE A 8 3.40 30.21 -6.26
N ASP A 9 2.84 30.46 -7.44
CA ASP A 9 3.53 31.22 -8.50
C ASP A 9 3.80 32.68 -8.10
N GLN A 10 2.91 33.30 -7.32
CA GLN A 10 3.05 34.70 -6.88
C GLN A 10 3.94 34.83 -5.64
N SER A 11 3.83 33.88 -4.72
CA SER A 11 4.55 33.86 -3.46
C SER A 11 4.94 32.41 -3.13
N PRO A 12 6.11 31.95 -3.62
CA PRO A 12 6.57 30.57 -3.41
C PRO A 12 6.72 30.20 -1.93
N ASP A 13 6.98 31.20 -1.08
CA ASP A 13 7.14 31.05 0.37
C ASP A 13 5.83 31.25 1.15
N ALA A 14 4.69 31.34 0.45
CA ALA A 14 3.39 31.50 1.09
C ALA A 14 3.13 30.35 2.08
N SER A 15 2.75 30.73 3.28
CA SER A 15 2.38 29.80 4.33
C SER A 15 1.01 29.16 4.05
N VAL A 16 0.80 27.98 4.63
CA VAL A 16 -0.50 27.31 4.63
C VAL A 16 -1.59 28.19 5.28
N ALA A 17 -1.22 29.01 6.26
CA ALA A 17 -2.14 29.95 6.91
C ALA A 17 -2.63 31.03 5.93
N GLU A 18 -1.73 31.63 5.15
CA GLU A 18 -2.09 32.62 4.12
C GLU A 18 -2.99 32.01 3.04
N PHE A 19 -2.70 30.78 2.61
CA PHE A 19 -3.59 30.06 1.69
C PHE A 19 -5.00 29.86 2.27
N LEU A 20 -5.09 29.44 3.54
CA LEU A 20 -6.37 29.19 4.21
C LEU A 20 -7.19 30.46 4.46
N LEU A 21 -6.55 31.62 4.66
CA LEU A 21 -7.24 32.91 4.74
C LEU A 21 -7.94 33.25 3.41
N LEU A 22 -7.30 32.97 2.28
CA LEU A 22 -7.88 33.18 0.96
C LEU A 22 -8.90 32.09 0.57
N LYS A 23 -8.72 30.88 1.10
CA LYS A 23 -9.49 29.67 0.72
C LYS A 23 -9.93 28.84 1.94
N PRO A 24 -10.80 29.38 2.81
CA PRO A 24 -11.23 28.69 4.04
C PRO A 24 -11.94 27.36 3.77
N GLY A 25 -12.52 27.16 2.57
CA GLY A 25 -13.12 25.88 2.18
C GLY A 25 -12.17 24.68 2.18
N HIS A 26 -10.85 24.90 2.20
CA HIS A 26 -9.85 23.83 2.27
C HIS A 26 -9.43 23.45 3.70
N LEU A 27 -9.96 24.12 4.73
CA LEU A 27 -9.60 23.89 6.13
C LEU A 27 -9.69 22.41 6.52
N GLY A 28 -10.77 21.72 6.16
CA GLY A 28 -10.93 20.30 6.50
C GLY A 28 -9.87 19.39 5.87
N ILE A 29 -9.50 19.66 4.62
CA ILE A 29 -8.47 18.90 3.90
C ILE A 29 -7.10 19.14 4.53
N VAL A 30 -6.74 20.40 4.76
CA VAL A 30 -5.45 20.77 5.35
C VAL A 30 -5.32 20.22 6.76
N SER A 31 -6.35 20.34 7.60
CA SER A 31 -6.35 19.78 8.96
C SER A 31 -6.14 18.27 8.94
N ARG A 32 -6.83 17.54 8.05
CA ARG A 32 -6.64 16.09 7.89
C ARG A 32 -5.18 15.75 7.54
N ILE A 33 -4.60 16.45 6.56
CA ILE A 33 -3.20 16.23 6.14
C ILE A 33 -2.25 16.48 7.31
N ALA A 34 -2.40 17.61 8.02
CA ALA A 34 -1.55 17.96 9.16
C ALA A 34 -1.64 16.93 10.28
N THR A 35 -2.84 16.42 10.60
CA THR A 35 -3.02 15.35 11.60
C THR A 35 -2.40 14.03 11.15
N MET A 36 -2.62 13.61 9.90
CA MET A 36 -2.10 12.34 9.38
C MET A 36 -0.59 12.36 9.15
N ALA A 37 0.01 13.54 8.93
CA ALA A 37 1.45 13.68 8.75
C ALA A 37 2.29 13.18 9.94
N GLN A 38 1.69 13.10 11.13
CA GLN A 38 2.34 12.60 12.35
C GLN A 38 2.32 11.06 12.47
N THR A 39 1.74 10.35 11.49
CA THR A 39 1.56 8.90 11.53
C THR A 39 2.41 8.20 10.45
N GLN A 40 2.88 6.98 10.74
CA GLN A 40 3.76 6.24 9.83
C GLN A 40 3.05 5.70 8.58
N TYR A 41 1.74 5.43 8.66
CA TYR A 41 0.93 4.86 7.57
C TYR A 41 -0.52 5.41 7.55
N GLY A 42 -0.79 6.61 8.08
CA GLY A 42 -2.16 7.09 8.27
C GLY A 42 -2.88 7.54 7.00
N GLU A 43 -2.19 7.67 5.87
CA GLU A 43 -2.84 7.90 4.59
C GLU A 43 -2.08 7.31 3.41
N ILE A 44 -2.82 7.05 2.33
CA ILE A 44 -2.25 6.67 1.05
C ILE A 44 -1.68 7.92 0.38
N ARG A 45 -0.35 7.98 0.24
CA ARG A 45 0.37 9.07 -0.43
C ARG A 45 0.61 8.75 -1.90
N ALA A 46 -0.42 8.88 -2.73
CA ALA A 46 -0.34 8.70 -4.18
C ALA A 46 -1.39 9.56 -4.90
N ASN A 47 -1.10 9.96 -6.14
CA ASN A 47 -2.10 10.57 -7.02
C ASN A 47 -3.00 9.47 -7.60
N LEU A 48 -4.08 9.13 -6.91
CA LEU A 48 -4.97 8.03 -7.31
C LEU A 48 -5.76 8.29 -8.60
N LEU A 49 -5.73 9.52 -9.11
CA LEU A 49 -6.37 9.93 -10.36
C LEU A 49 -5.41 9.93 -11.55
N HIS A 50 -4.11 9.65 -11.33
CA HIS A 50 -3.15 9.61 -12.41
C HIS A 50 -3.49 8.49 -13.40
N LYS A 51 -3.38 8.78 -14.69
CA LYS A 51 -3.75 7.85 -15.79
C LYS A 51 -3.05 6.48 -15.72
N ASP A 52 -1.85 6.44 -15.15
CA ASP A 52 -1.03 5.22 -15.07
C ASP A 52 -1.19 4.48 -13.73
N VAL A 53 -2.05 4.95 -12.82
CA VAL A 53 -2.34 4.25 -11.58
C VAL A 53 -3.18 3.02 -11.86
N LEU A 54 -2.67 1.85 -11.49
CA LEU A 54 -3.44 0.62 -11.50
C LEU A 54 -4.22 0.50 -10.17
N PRO A 55 -5.56 0.37 -10.18
CA PRO A 55 -6.35 0.16 -8.96
C PRO A 55 -5.87 -1.01 -8.10
N MET A 56 -5.24 -2.00 -8.73
CA MET A 56 -4.63 -3.15 -8.07
C MET A 56 -3.57 -2.75 -7.03
N HIS A 57 -2.88 -1.62 -7.16
CA HIS A 57 -1.91 -1.16 -6.15
C HIS A 57 -2.59 -0.85 -4.81
N LEU A 58 -3.75 -0.19 -4.84
CA LEU A 58 -4.54 0.09 -3.63
C LEU A 58 -5.06 -1.18 -3.00
N LEU A 59 -5.55 -2.12 -3.82
CA LEU A 59 -6.04 -3.40 -3.35
C LEU A 59 -4.93 -4.20 -2.68
N ARG A 60 -3.74 -4.29 -3.30
CA ARG A 60 -2.57 -4.95 -2.73
C ARG A 60 -2.13 -4.33 -1.40
N CYS A 61 -2.04 -2.99 -1.35
CA CYS A 61 -1.72 -2.26 -0.13
C CYS A 61 -2.70 -2.62 1.00
N LYS A 62 -4.00 -2.53 0.75
CA LYS A 62 -5.04 -2.87 1.73
C LYS A 62 -4.94 -4.33 2.19
N LEU A 63 -4.75 -5.26 1.26
CA LEU A 63 -4.71 -6.69 1.54
C LEU A 63 -3.45 -7.14 2.28
N ALA A 64 -2.32 -6.43 2.11
CA ALA A 64 -1.10 -6.69 2.86
C ALA A 64 -1.29 -6.53 4.38
N PHE A 65 -2.12 -5.56 4.83
CA PHE A 65 -2.49 -5.41 6.24
C PHE A 65 -3.29 -6.60 6.79
N PHE A 66 -3.93 -7.39 5.93
CA PHE A 66 -4.67 -8.60 6.29
C PHE A 66 -3.80 -9.87 6.18
N GLY A 67 -2.48 -9.74 6.07
CA GLY A 67 -1.55 -10.86 6.01
C GLY A 67 -1.42 -11.50 4.63
N VAL A 68 -1.89 -10.85 3.55
CA VAL A 68 -1.63 -11.33 2.18
C VAL A 68 -0.17 -11.05 1.81
N SER A 69 0.58 -12.09 1.48
CA SER A 69 1.98 -12.00 1.03
C SER A 69 2.16 -12.27 -0.46
N LYS A 70 1.27 -13.06 -1.08
CA LYS A 70 1.33 -13.39 -2.51
C LYS A 70 0.07 -12.94 -3.25
N PHE A 71 0.28 -12.30 -4.41
CA PHE A 71 -0.76 -11.83 -5.31
C PHE A 71 -0.54 -12.42 -6.70
N ASP A 72 -1.44 -13.32 -7.11
CA ASP A 72 -1.42 -13.96 -8.41
C ASP A 72 -2.55 -13.34 -9.27
N PRO A 73 -2.23 -12.37 -10.16
CA PRO A 73 -3.23 -11.76 -11.02
C PRO A 73 -3.82 -12.81 -11.96
N LYS A 74 -5.15 -12.91 -11.97
CA LYS A 74 -5.89 -13.78 -12.90
C LYS A 74 -6.57 -12.98 -14.01
N SER A 75 -6.97 -11.74 -13.72
CA SER A 75 -7.47 -10.77 -14.71
C SER A 75 -7.35 -9.33 -14.19
N ALA A 76 -7.89 -8.37 -14.93
CA ALA A 76 -7.95 -6.97 -14.52
C ALA A 76 -8.79 -6.72 -13.25
N LEU A 77 -9.76 -7.59 -12.94
CA LEU A 77 -10.67 -7.45 -11.79
C LEU A 77 -10.56 -8.60 -10.78
N TRP A 78 -9.82 -9.66 -11.11
CA TRP A 78 -9.65 -10.82 -10.25
C TRP A 78 -8.18 -11.07 -9.95
N VAL A 79 -7.85 -11.05 -8.66
CA VAL A 79 -6.56 -11.44 -8.13
C VAL A 79 -6.79 -12.63 -7.21
N ARG A 80 -5.98 -13.69 -7.34
CA ARG A 80 -5.88 -14.73 -6.32
C ARG A 80 -4.83 -14.27 -5.30
N ASN A 81 -5.08 -14.53 -4.04
CA ASN A 81 -4.26 -14.08 -2.94
C ASN A 81 -4.02 -15.22 -1.96
N THR A 82 -2.80 -15.26 -1.41
CA THR A 82 -2.41 -16.21 -0.36
C THR A 82 -2.12 -15.42 0.92
N MET A 83 -2.89 -15.71 1.96
CA MET A 83 -2.73 -15.12 3.29
C MET A 83 -1.82 -15.99 4.15
N PHE A 84 -1.01 -15.37 5.01
CA PHE A 84 -0.19 -16.01 6.03
C PHE A 84 0.70 -17.15 5.49
N GLN A 85 1.20 -17.00 4.25
CA GLN A 85 2.08 -18.00 3.66
C GLN A 85 3.34 -18.14 4.52
N GLY A 86 3.60 -19.35 4.99
CA GLY A 86 4.76 -19.64 5.86
C GLY A 86 4.53 -19.38 7.34
N ALA A 87 3.38 -18.79 7.74
CA ALA A 87 3.10 -18.54 9.15
C ALA A 87 3.01 -19.86 9.95
N PRO A 88 3.56 -19.88 11.18
CA PRO A 88 3.57 -21.09 12.01
C PRO A 88 2.15 -21.51 12.39
N VAL A 89 1.91 -22.82 12.42
CA VAL A 89 0.68 -23.37 13.02
C VAL A 89 0.84 -23.45 14.55
N LEU A 90 -0.27 -23.69 15.27
CA LEU A 90 -0.26 -23.71 16.74
C LEU A 90 0.76 -24.69 17.34
N SER A 91 1.05 -25.81 16.66
CA SER A 91 2.07 -26.76 17.09
C SER A 91 3.49 -26.20 17.01
N ASP A 92 3.74 -25.29 16.06
CA ASP A 92 5.06 -24.73 15.77
C ASP A 92 5.41 -23.61 16.77
N LEU A 93 4.40 -22.99 17.38
CA LEU A 93 4.54 -21.94 18.40
C LEU A 93 5.09 -22.43 19.75
N LYS A 94 5.40 -23.73 19.89
CA LYS A 94 5.91 -24.31 21.14
C LYS A 94 7.42 -24.06 21.36
N GLY A 95 8.13 -23.55 20.35
CA GLY A 95 9.55 -23.22 20.40
C GLY A 95 9.81 -21.71 20.43
N GLU A 96 11.06 -21.31 20.17
CA GLU A 96 11.40 -19.90 19.97
C GLU A 96 10.66 -19.34 18.75
N PHE A 97 9.98 -18.20 18.92
CA PHE A 97 9.25 -17.54 17.87
C PHE A 97 10.21 -16.64 17.08
N ASN A 98 10.53 -17.05 15.84
CA ASN A 98 11.23 -16.19 14.87
C ASN A 98 10.22 -15.61 13.88
N ASP A 99 10.27 -14.30 13.63
CA ASP A 99 9.34 -13.58 12.74
C ASP A 99 9.71 -13.72 11.25
N ASP A 100 10.44 -14.78 10.90
CA ASP A 100 11.01 -15.01 9.57
C ASP A 100 10.00 -15.61 8.58
N TRP A 101 8.79 -15.95 9.06
CA TRP A 101 7.74 -16.59 8.26
C TRP A 101 7.26 -15.73 7.09
N TYR A 102 7.49 -14.41 7.13
CA TYR A 102 7.13 -13.49 6.05
C TYR A 102 7.93 -13.74 4.74
N PHE A 103 9.06 -14.46 4.81
CA PHE A 103 9.89 -14.82 3.66
C PHE A 103 9.84 -16.33 3.39
N PRO A 104 8.77 -16.85 2.76
CA PRO A 104 8.64 -18.29 2.53
C PRO A 104 9.73 -18.79 1.58
N VAL A 105 10.42 -19.85 1.98
CA VAL A 105 11.36 -20.58 1.11
C VAL A 105 10.62 -21.31 -0.01
N ALA A 106 11.25 -21.38 -1.18
CA ALA A 106 10.71 -22.16 -2.30
C ALA A 106 10.64 -23.65 -1.90
N PRO A 107 9.55 -24.36 -2.22
CA PRO A 107 9.45 -25.78 -1.95
C PRO A 107 10.50 -26.54 -2.77
N VAL A 108 11.17 -27.51 -2.14
CA VAL A 108 12.03 -28.45 -2.87
C VAL A 108 11.13 -29.44 -3.60
N LEU A 109 11.09 -29.33 -4.93
CA LEU A 109 10.31 -30.26 -5.74
C LEU A 109 10.99 -31.63 -5.75
N PRO A 110 10.25 -32.73 -5.54
CA PRO A 110 10.76 -34.06 -5.81
C PRO A 110 11.11 -34.20 -7.30
N ALA A 111 12.21 -34.88 -7.61
CA ALA A 111 12.76 -35.01 -8.97
C ALA A 111 11.75 -35.56 -10.00
N THR A 112 10.72 -36.27 -9.55
CA THR A 112 9.67 -36.87 -10.38
C THR A 112 8.69 -35.87 -11.00
N LEU A 113 8.56 -34.63 -10.49
CA LEU A 113 7.62 -33.63 -11.02
C LEU A 113 8.24 -32.65 -12.02
N GLN A 114 9.56 -32.69 -12.23
CA GLN A 114 10.24 -31.78 -13.16
C GLN A 114 10.05 -32.16 -14.65
N ALA A 115 9.54 -33.36 -14.94
CA ALA A 115 9.37 -33.86 -16.30
C ALA A 115 8.03 -33.43 -16.96
N GLU A 116 7.05 -32.97 -16.18
CA GLU A 116 5.68 -32.70 -16.69
C GLU A 116 5.43 -31.21 -17.03
N GLU A 117 6.29 -30.27 -16.61
CA GLU A 117 6.12 -28.82 -16.89
C GLU A 117 6.85 -28.31 -18.15
N GLN A 118 7.46 -29.21 -18.96
CA GLN A 118 8.15 -28.85 -20.20
C GLN A 118 7.39 -29.18 -21.50
N GLU A 119 6.10 -29.55 -21.43
CA GLU A 119 5.25 -29.81 -22.61
C GLU A 119 4.21 -28.71 -22.85
#